data_AF-A0A421JJB4-F1
#
_entry.id   AF-A0A421JJB4-F1
#
_cell.length_a   1.000
_cell.length_b   1.000
_cell.length_c   1.000
_cell.angle_alpha   90.00
_cell.angle_beta   90.00
_cell.angle_gamma   90.00
#
_symmetry.space_group_name_H-M   'P 1'
#
loop_
_entity.id
_entity.type
_entity.pdbx_description
1 polymer ?
#
loop_
_entity_poly.entity_id
_entity_poly.type
_entity_poly.pdbx_seq_one_letter_code
_entity_poly.pdbx_strand_id
1 'polypeptide(L)'
;MLARQLTQESCSLAREFSTSSIVYARRSFRKEEVSDHDNMVKFFGPKSITGEYHKNIYYYPNQNNRPNYFDPQATAVVGVRDGYQPSSRAKSSRNPSIHPFPHNIQTKTNLMLSDFLKDEIVRDVKENGLHVQEVAHKYGINQLRIEAILKLRTIEEEFSQDSTLDNQGKKDLQKFGEVMKRMFSLYEGGRNGDNLTEIPTPKKMLQQRFLTIAESQPFGPVDAAKILDLQPAADTLKELTRVKSQEEREQEESTKNQNVIYGREREGDSNVFKFILKEGEETGYRYGAARRDRKKDRKIGFDRSGKMVYLV
;
A
#
# COMPACT_ATOMS: atom_id res chain seq x y z
N MET A 1 -6.37 1.76 73.58
CA MET A 1 -5.17 1.61 72.73
C MET A 1 -5.58 1.03 71.39
N LEU A 2 -5.48 1.87 70.36
CA LEU A 2 -5.16 1.56 68.97
C LEU A 2 -5.95 0.45 68.26
N ALA A 3 -7.00 0.92 67.59
CA ALA A 3 -7.44 0.44 66.29
C ALA A 3 -6.24 0.11 65.39
N ARG A 4 -6.09 -1.16 65.01
CA ARG A 4 -5.28 -1.61 63.89
C ARG A 4 -6.00 -2.79 63.26
N GLN A 5 -5.91 -2.83 61.93
CA GLN A 5 -6.34 -3.91 61.04
C GLN A 5 -7.77 -3.84 60.48
N LEU A 6 -8.17 -2.66 59.99
CA LEU A 6 -9.04 -2.58 58.82
C LEU A 6 -8.72 -1.30 58.02
N THR A 7 -7.77 -1.40 57.09
CA THR A 7 -7.74 -0.56 55.87
C THR A 7 -6.84 -1.21 54.81
N GLN A 8 -7.49 -1.73 53.76
CA GLN A 8 -7.18 -1.48 52.35
C GLN A 8 -5.71 -1.67 51.94
N GLU A 9 -5.33 -2.78 51.31
CA GLU A 9 -5.66 -2.99 49.87
C GLU A 9 -5.75 -1.66 49.09
N SER A 10 -4.69 -0.86 49.17
CA SER A 10 -4.40 0.15 48.16
C SER A 10 -3.36 -0.45 47.24
N CYS A 11 -3.87 -1.11 46.22
CA CYS A 11 -3.19 -1.45 44.98
C CYS A 11 -2.16 -0.36 44.62
N SER A 12 -0.88 -0.68 44.79
CA SER A 12 0.21 0.00 44.09
C SER A 12 0.18 -0.40 42.61
N LEU A 13 -0.90 0.00 41.93
CA LEU A 13 -0.91 0.20 40.49
C LEU A 13 -0.06 1.44 40.22
N ALA A 14 1.25 1.31 40.42
CA ALA A 14 2.20 2.14 39.72
C ALA A 14 2.02 1.81 38.24
N ARG A 15 1.16 2.61 37.57
CA ARG A 15 1.26 2.80 36.14
C ARG A 15 2.70 3.25 35.90
N GLU A 16 3.53 2.32 35.45
CA GLU A 16 4.80 2.65 34.81
C GLU A 16 4.44 3.49 33.59
N PHE A 17 4.38 4.81 33.78
CA PHE A 17 4.48 5.76 32.70
C PHE A 17 5.88 5.58 32.14
N SER A 18 6.02 4.63 31.21
CA SER A 18 7.23 4.44 30.43
C SER A 18 7.44 5.74 29.65
N THR A 19 8.27 6.64 30.19
CA THR A 19 8.92 7.64 29.36
C THR A 19 9.70 6.85 28.32
N SER A 20 9.46 7.15 27.04
CA SER A 20 10.13 6.50 25.92
C SER A 20 11.58 6.97 25.85
N SER A 21 12.32 6.80 26.94
CA SER A 21 13.75 6.90 26.96
C SER A 21 14.26 5.80 26.02
N ILE A 22 15.09 6.21 25.07
CA ILE A 22 15.73 5.34 24.11
C ILE A 22 16.30 4.14 24.89
N VAL A 23 15.81 2.92 24.61
CA VAL A 23 16.07 1.67 25.38
C VAL A 23 17.57 1.26 25.38
N TYR A 24 18.46 2.09 24.85
CA TYR A 24 19.90 1.85 24.72
C TYR A 24 20.77 2.31 25.90
N ALA A 25 20.20 2.66 27.06
CA ALA A 25 21.00 2.99 28.25
C ALA A 25 20.41 2.40 29.54
N ARG A 26 20.63 1.09 29.79
CA ARG A 26 20.51 0.51 31.14
C ARG A 26 21.84 -0.07 31.62
N ARG A 27 22.87 0.77 31.66
CA ARG A 27 24.10 0.54 32.44
C ARG A 27 24.75 1.88 32.82
N SER A 28 24.05 2.68 33.62
CA SER A 28 24.68 3.77 34.38
C SER A 28 23.88 4.04 35.65
N PHE A 29 24.18 3.30 36.71
CA PHE A 29 23.89 3.74 38.07
C PHE A 29 24.87 4.87 38.44
N ARG A 30 24.73 6.05 37.80
CA ARG A 30 25.37 7.31 38.23
C ARG A 30 24.48 8.50 37.84
N LYS A 31 24.49 9.51 38.71
CA LYS A 31 23.60 10.67 38.80
C LYS A 31 23.77 11.68 37.65
N GLU A 32 23.48 11.30 36.42
CA GLU A 32 23.21 12.27 35.36
C GLU A 32 21.89 11.88 34.73
N GLU A 33 20.86 12.70 34.97
CA GLU A 33 19.63 12.69 34.18
C GLU A 33 20.03 13.07 32.76
N VAL A 34 20.43 12.10 31.94
CA VAL A 34 20.64 12.34 30.51
C VAL A 34 19.28 12.69 29.93
N SER A 35 19.05 13.98 29.73
CA SER A 35 17.81 14.50 29.15
C SER A 35 17.61 13.89 27.76
N ASP A 36 16.36 13.59 27.41
CA ASP A 36 16.00 13.13 26.05
C ASP A 36 16.54 14.09 24.98
N HIS A 37 16.63 15.38 25.31
CA HIS A 37 17.24 16.40 24.47
C HIS A 37 18.72 16.11 24.16
N ASP A 38 19.51 15.69 25.15
CA ASP A 38 20.94 15.44 24.95
C ASP A 38 21.18 14.19 24.10
N ASN A 39 20.30 13.19 24.24
CA ASN A 39 20.30 12.01 23.37
C ASN A 39 19.92 12.38 21.93
N MET A 40 18.97 13.31 21.74
CA MET A 40 18.64 13.83 20.42
C MET A 40 19.80 14.60 19.80
N VAL A 41 20.46 15.49 20.54
CA VAL A 41 21.63 16.24 20.05
C VAL A 41 22.76 15.29 19.66
N LYS A 42 23.00 14.23 20.44
CA LYS A 42 23.98 13.19 20.08
C LYS A 42 23.59 12.43 18.81
N PHE A 43 22.31 12.14 18.61
CA PHE A 43 21.82 11.48 17.41
C PHE A 43 21.95 12.37 16.15
N PHE A 44 21.57 13.64 16.24
CA PHE A 44 21.64 14.56 15.11
C PHE A 44 23.05 15.07 14.81
N GLY A 45 23.91 15.16 15.83
CA GLY A 45 25.24 15.75 15.71
C GLY A 45 25.20 17.29 15.62
N PRO A 46 26.34 17.92 15.33
CA PRO A 46 26.45 19.39 15.33
C PRO A 46 25.67 20.02 14.17
N LYS A 47 24.97 21.10 14.49
CA LYS A 47 24.22 21.93 13.54
C LYS A 47 25.16 22.93 12.86
N SER A 48 25.06 23.08 11.54
CA SER A 48 25.79 24.14 10.79
C SER A 48 25.13 25.51 10.96
N ILE A 49 25.79 26.58 10.48
CA ILE A 49 25.25 27.96 10.50
C ILE A 49 23.95 28.05 9.70
N THR A 50 23.84 27.31 8.60
CA THR A 50 22.61 27.21 7.78
C THR A 50 21.53 26.36 8.45
N GLY A 51 21.88 25.63 9.51
CA GLY A 51 20.97 24.81 10.29
C GLY A 51 20.92 23.33 9.92
N GLU A 52 21.82 22.89 9.03
CA GLU A 52 21.90 21.54 8.50
C GLU A 52 22.72 20.60 9.39
N TYR A 53 22.28 19.35 9.53
CA TYR A 53 22.96 18.28 10.26
C TYR A 53 23.80 17.42 9.32
N HIS A 54 24.75 18.03 8.62
CA HIS A 54 25.60 17.38 7.61
C HIS A 54 26.37 16.14 8.10
N LYS A 55 26.62 16.03 9.41
CA LYS A 55 27.29 14.84 9.99
C LYS A 55 26.33 13.66 10.21
N ASN A 56 25.02 13.85 10.16
CA ASN A 56 24.07 12.76 10.34
C ASN A 56 23.94 11.98 9.02
N ILE A 57 24.18 10.66 9.07
CA ILE A 57 24.10 9.76 7.91
C ILE A 57 22.73 9.78 7.23
N TYR A 58 21.66 10.08 7.98
CA TYR A 58 20.30 10.09 7.48
C TYR A 58 19.82 11.47 7.01
N TYR A 59 20.66 12.51 7.09
CA TYR A 59 20.24 13.88 6.76
C TYR A 59 20.05 14.10 5.25
N TYR A 60 20.99 13.63 4.43
CA TYR A 60 20.89 13.75 2.97
C TYR A 60 20.38 12.44 2.33
N PRO A 61 19.56 12.54 1.27
CA PRO A 61 19.08 11.38 0.55
C PRO A 61 20.24 10.69 -0.19
N ASN A 62 20.26 9.36 -0.13
CA ASN A 62 21.24 8.58 -0.88
C ASN A 62 21.00 8.74 -2.40
N GLN A 63 22.09 8.79 -3.18
CA GLN A 63 22.06 9.01 -4.62
C GLN A 63 22.36 7.74 -5.44
N ASN A 64 22.53 6.59 -4.77
CA ASN A 64 23.08 5.36 -5.37
C ASN A 64 22.03 4.26 -5.65
N ASN A 65 20.75 4.61 -5.87
CA ASN A 65 19.64 3.65 -6.00
C ASN A 65 19.61 2.63 -4.86
N ARG A 66 19.90 3.09 -3.64
CA ARG A 66 19.97 2.26 -2.44
C ARG A 66 19.34 3.02 -1.28
N PRO A 67 18.25 2.51 -0.70
CA PRO A 67 17.67 3.15 0.45
C PRO A 67 18.64 3.20 1.63
N ASN A 68 18.64 4.32 2.35
CA ASN A 68 19.40 4.53 3.56
C ASN A 68 18.45 4.50 4.77
N TYR A 69 17.90 3.32 5.07
CA TYR A 69 16.99 3.16 6.19
C TYR A 69 17.72 3.08 7.53
N PHE A 70 16.97 3.41 8.58
CA PHE A 70 17.48 3.46 9.94
C PHE A 70 17.99 2.09 10.41
N ASP A 71 19.27 2.03 10.74
CA ASP A 71 19.89 0.92 11.43
C ASP A 71 20.21 1.31 12.88
N PRO A 72 19.55 0.70 13.89
CA PRO A 72 19.83 0.99 15.30
C PRO A 72 21.23 0.59 15.75
N GLN A 73 21.95 -0.23 14.97
CA GLN A 73 23.34 -0.61 15.29
C GLN A 73 24.37 0.34 14.66
N ALA A 74 23.97 1.13 13.67
CA ALA A 74 24.85 2.08 13.02
C ALA A 74 24.95 3.38 13.84
N THR A 75 26.15 3.93 13.96
CA THR A 75 26.35 5.26 14.51
C THR A 75 25.75 6.31 13.57
N ALA A 76 24.77 7.07 14.05
CA ALA A 76 24.07 8.06 13.24
C ALA A 76 24.96 9.22 12.75
N VAL A 77 26.07 9.51 13.45
CA VAL A 77 26.97 10.62 13.13
C VAL A 77 28.27 10.11 12.50
N VAL A 78 28.57 10.57 11.28
CA VAL A 78 29.79 10.26 10.54
C VAL A 78 31.02 10.76 11.29
N GLY A 79 32.01 9.88 11.49
CA GLY A 79 33.31 10.25 12.07
C GLY A 79 33.39 10.19 13.60
N VAL A 80 32.30 9.84 14.29
CA VAL A 80 32.34 9.56 15.74
C VAL A 80 32.79 8.11 15.94
N ARG A 81 34.07 7.91 16.29
CA ARG A 81 34.61 6.62 16.74
C ARG A 81 34.31 6.43 18.24
N ASP A 82 33.05 6.34 18.61
CA ASP A 82 32.73 5.83 19.93
C ASP A 82 32.81 4.30 19.89
N GLY A 83 33.40 3.69 20.92
CA GLY A 83 33.55 2.24 21.10
C GLY A 83 32.23 1.50 21.30
N TYR A 84 31.20 1.85 20.51
CA TYR A 84 29.89 1.26 20.48
C TYR A 84 30.02 -0.18 19.98
N GLN A 85 30.10 -1.10 20.92
CA GLN A 85 29.96 -2.53 20.68
C GLN A 85 28.49 -2.77 20.29
N PRO A 86 28.18 -3.20 19.05
CA PRO A 86 26.82 -3.50 18.66
C PRO A 86 26.27 -4.55 19.62
N SER A 87 25.12 -4.27 20.25
CA SER A 87 24.52 -5.25 21.15
C SER A 87 24.20 -6.49 20.32
N SER A 88 24.75 -7.64 20.68
CA SER A 88 24.65 -8.92 19.97
C SER A 88 23.23 -9.52 19.90
N ARG A 89 22.19 -8.72 20.17
CA ARG A 89 20.76 -9.11 20.11
C ARG A 89 20.06 -8.68 18.82
N ALA A 90 20.79 -8.21 17.82
CA ALA A 90 20.23 -8.00 16.49
C ALA A 90 19.92 -9.37 15.85
N LYS A 91 18.63 -9.63 15.62
CA LYS A 91 18.16 -10.82 14.89
C LYS A 91 18.81 -10.83 13.51
N SER A 92 19.61 -11.85 13.23
CA SER A 92 20.46 -12.04 12.03
C SER A 92 19.75 -12.01 10.65
N SER A 93 18.45 -11.71 10.59
CA SER A 93 17.65 -11.78 9.35
C SER A 93 17.29 -10.42 8.73
N ARG A 94 17.61 -9.29 9.38
CA ARG A 94 17.26 -7.95 8.86
C ARG A 94 18.31 -7.43 7.89
N ASN A 95 17.88 -7.05 6.69
CA ASN A 95 18.64 -6.23 5.76
C ASN A 95 18.22 -4.74 5.81
N PRO A 96 19.06 -3.81 6.34
CA PRO A 96 18.72 -2.39 6.44
C PRO A 96 18.53 -1.71 5.08
N SER A 97 19.02 -2.28 3.97
CA SER A 97 18.80 -1.70 2.64
C SER A 97 17.36 -1.87 2.11
N ILE A 98 16.57 -2.78 2.69
CA ILE A 98 15.21 -3.13 2.22
C ILE A 98 14.16 -2.91 3.30
N HIS A 99 14.55 -2.99 4.58
CA HIS A 99 13.62 -2.85 5.70
C HIS A 99 13.66 -1.43 6.29
N PRO A 100 12.60 -0.62 6.09
CA PRO A 100 12.55 0.74 6.62
C PRO A 100 12.54 0.79 8.14
N PHE A 101 11.89 -0.18 8.78
CA PHE A 101 11.69 -0.19 10.23
C PHE A 101 12.49 -1.31 10.91
N PRO A 102 13.20 -1.03 12.03
CA PRO A 102 13.98 -2.03 12.74
C PRO A 102 13.14 -3.15 13.38
N HIS A 103 11.95 -2.81 13.86
CA HIS A 103 11.12 -3.74 14.62
C HIS A 103 10.15 -4.55 13.74
N ASN A 104 9.97 -4.16 12.47
CA ASN A 104 9.07 -4.85 11.54
C ASN A 104 9.84 -5.41 10.34
N ILE A 105 10.17 -6.69 10.41
CA ILE A 105 10.89 -7.43 9.35
C ILE A 105 9.97 -7.75 8.16
N GLN A 106 8.64 -7.74 8.33
CA GLN A 106 7.73 -8.05 7.23
C GLN A 106 7.59 -6.86 6.26
N THR A 107 7.69 -5.63 6.78
CA THR A 107 7.68 -4.44 5.93
C THR A 107 8.99 -4.33 5.16
N LYS A 108 8.87 -4.40 3.83
CA LYS A 108 9.94 -4.24 2.86
C LYS A 108 9.56 -3.16 1.87
N THR A 109 10.54 -2.45 1.34
CA THR A 109 10.29 -1.45 0.30
C THR A 109 10.22 -2.10 -1.07
N ASN A 110 9.22 -1.70 -1.84
CA ASN A 110 9.06 -2.20 -3.20
C ASN A 110 10.15 -1.61 -4.11
N LEU A 111 10.48 -2.34 -5.17
CA LEU A 111 11.49 -1.96 -6.16
C LEU A 111 10.90 -0.96 -7.16
N MET A 112 11.68 0.04 -7.53
CA MET A 112 11.32 1.01 -8.56
C MET A 112 11.64 0.48 -9.95
N LEU A 113 10.79 0.76 -10.92
CA LEU A 113 11.05 0.42 -12.32
C LEU A 113 11.98 1.47 -12.92
N SER A 114 12.97 1.02 -13.69
CA SER A 114 13.80 1.94 -14.48
C SER A 114 12.96 2.59 -15.58
N ASP A 115 13.30 3.81 -15.96
CA ASP A 115 12.52 4.52 -17.00
C ASP A 115 12.62 3.82 -18.35
N PHE A 116 13.79 3.24 -18.66
CA PHE A 116 13.98 2.36 -19.82
C PHE A 116 12.96 1.21 -19.85
N LEU A 117 12.77 0.53 -18.72
CA LEU A 117 11.84 -0.60 -18.63
C LEU A 117 10.39 -0.12 -18.74
N LYS A 118 10.05 1.04 -18.17
CA LYS A 118 8.71 1.63 -18.36
C LYS A 118 8.44 1.95 -19.82
N ASP A 119 9.40 2.55 -20.52
CA ASP A 119 9.30 2.84 -21.95
C ASP A 119 9.17 1.55 -22.77
N GLU A 120 9.90 0.50 -22.41
CA GLU A 120 9.83 -0.80 -23.06
C GLU A 120 8.44 -1.46 -22.89
N ILE A 121 7.86 -1.41 -21.69
CA ILE A 121 6.49 -1.88 -21.43
C ILE A 121 5.48 -1.11 -22.27
N VAL A 122 5.60 0.22 -22.34
CA VAL A 122 4.69 1.07 -23.11
C VAL A 122 4.79 0.74 -24.59
N ARG A 123 6.01 0.55 -25.10
CA ARG A 123 6.27 0.14 -26.48
C ARG A 123 5.66 -1.22 -26.80
N ASP A 124 5.87 -2.20 -25.94
CA ASP A 124 5.35 -3.56 -26.12
C ASP A 124 3.81 -3.58 -26.19
N VAL A 125 3.13 -2.74 -25.41
CA VAL A 125 1.67 -2.67 -25.42
C VAL A 125 1.13 -1.80 -26.56
N LYS A 126 1.68 -0.59 -26.77
CA LYS A 126 1.16 0.38 -27.76
C LYS A 126 1.61 0.07 -29.20
N GLU A 127 2.89 -0.29 -29.41
CA GLU A 127 3.47 -0.48 -30.75
C GLU A 127 3.41 -1.95 -31.19
N ASN A 128 3.83 -2.87 -30.32
CA ASN A 128 3.84 -4.30 -30.64
C ASN A 128 2.46 -4.97 -30.47
N GLY A 129 1.51 -4.28 -29.84
CA GLY A 129 0.16 -4.80 -29.60
C GLY A 129 0.12 -6.03 -28.68
N LEU A 130 1.16 -6.25 -27.87
CA LEU A 130 1.23 -7.40 -26.95
C LEU A 130 0.17 -7.29 -25.87
N HIS A 131 -0.33 -8.44 -25.43
CA HIS A 131 -1.32 -8.45 -24.40
C HIS A 131 -0.72 -8.11 -23.02
N VAL A 132 -1.46 -7.39 -22.17
CA VAL A 132 -0.99 -6.97 -20.83
C VAL A 132 -0.56 -8.17 -19.98
N GLN A 133 -1.23 -9.31 -20.12
CA GLN A 133 -0.86 -10.55 -19.45
C GLN A 133 0.49 -11.10 -19.94
N GLU A 134 0.73 -11.09 -21.25
CA GLU A 134 1.99 -11.56 -21.84
C GLU A 134 3.15 -10.67 -21.40
N VAL A 135 2.92 -9.36 -21.37
CA VAL A 135 3.87 -8.38 -20.85
C VAL A 135 4.11 -8.61 -19.34
N ALA A 136 3.07 -8.91 -18.56
CA ALA A 136 3.20 -9.27 -17.15
C ALA A 136 4.09 -10.49 -16.93
N HIS A 137 3.87 -11.55 -17.71
CA HIS A 137 4.69 -12.75 -17.67
C HIS A 137 6.13 -12.52 -18.16
N LYS A 138 6.30 -11.74 -19.24
CA LYS A 138 7.62 -11.40 -19.81
C LYS A 138 8.51 -10.66 -18.81
N TYR A 139 7.96 -9.67 -18.11
CA TYR A 139 8.74 -8.83 -17.19
C TYR A 139 8.64 -9.25 -15.72
N GLY A 140 7.73 -10.17 -15.36
CA GLY A 140 7.49 -10.58 -13.98
C GLY A 140 6.86 -9.48 -13.12
N ILE A 141 5.98 -8.68 -13.70
CA ILE A 141 5.34 -7.53 -13.04
C ILE A 141 3.83 -7.74 -13.03
N ASN A 142 3.17 -7.43 -11.92
CA ASN A 142 1.72 -7.61 -11.81
C ASN A 142 0.96 -6.81 -12.89
N GLN A 143 -0.07 -7.42 -13.49
CA GLN A 143 -0.93 -6.81 -14.50
C GLN A 143 -1.48 -5.45 -14.07
N LEU A 144 -1.99 -5.33 -12.84
CA LEU A 144 -2.54 -4.08 -12.32
C LEU A 144 -1.49 -2.95 -12.28
N ARG A 145 -0.23 -3.34 -12.03
CA ARG A 145 0.91 -2.42 -12.00
C ARG A 145 1.28 -1.97 -13.41
N ILE A 146 1.19 -2.85 -14.42
CA ILE A 146 1.39 -2.49 -15.82
C ILE A 146 0.32 -1.52 -16.29
N GLU A 147 -0.95 -1.77 -15.99
CA GLU A 147 -2.04 -0.84 -16.32
C GLU A 147 -1.84 0.54 -15.68
N ALA A 148 -1.35 0.57 -14.44
CA ALA A 148 -1.00 1.83 -13.77
C ALA A 148 0.14 2.56 -14.49
N ILE A 149 1.18 1.86 -14.97
CA ILE A 149 2.26 2.47 -15.75
C ILE A 149 1.74 3.08 -17.05
N LEU A 150 0.88 2.36 -17.77
CA LEU A 150 0.27 2.86 -19.01
C LEU A 150 -0.52 4.16 -18.76
N LYS A 151 -1.33 4.20 -17.69
CA LYS A 151 -2.08 5.40 -17.29
C LYS A 151 -1.18 6.55 -16.85
N LEU A 152 -0.12 6.25 -16.09
CA LEU A 152 0.83 7.28 -15.68
C LEU A 152 1.56 7.86 -16.90
N ARG A 153 1.88 7.02 -17.90
CA ARG A 153 2.53 7.49 -19.12
C ARG A 153 1.62 8.39 -19.96
N THR A 154 0.33 8.09 -20.08
CA THR A 154 -0.61 8.99 -20.78
C THR A 154 -0.69 10.35 -20.09
N ILE A 155 -0.72 10.35 -18.75
CA ILE A 155 -0.70 11.59 -17.96
C ILE A 155 0.63 12.34 -18.13
N GLU A 156 1.78 11.64 -18.18
CA GLU A 156 3.09 12.25 -18.43
C GLU A 156 3.16 12.90 -19.83
N GLU A 157 2.57 12.26 -20.84
CA GLU A 157 2.46 12.80 -22.21
C GLU A 157 1.59 14.06 -22.23
N GLU A 158 0.41 14.03 -21.62
CA GLU A 158 -0.50 15.18 -21.46
C GLU A 158 0.19 16.34 -20.71
N PHE A 159 0.83 16.03 -19.59
CA PHE A 159 1.55 17.01 -18.76
C PHE A 159 2.75 17.64 -19.48
N SER A 160 3.37 16.89 -20.39
CA SER A 160 4.45 17.40 -21.23
C SER A 160 3.93 18.37 -22.29
N GLN A 161 2.77 18.08 -22.89
CA GLN A 161 2.08 18.91 -23.87
C GLN A 161 1.47 20.18 -23.25
N ASP A 162 0.97 20.07 -22.03
CA ASP A 162 0.36 21.19 -21.31
C ASP A 162 1.39 22.32 -21.05
N SER A 163 1.06 23.52 -21.54
CA SER A 163 1.86 24.74 -21.38
C SER A 163 1.56 25.50 -20.09
N THR A 164 0.70 24.96 -19.22
CA THR A 164 0.18 25.63 -18.02
C THR A 164 1.22 25.84 -16.92
N LEU A 165 2.29 25.04 -16.92
CA LEU A 165 3.36 25.14 -15.94
C LEU A 165 4.57 25.89 -16.48
N ASP A 166 5.08 26.80 -15.65
CA ASP A 166 6.34 27.49 -15.90
C ASP A 166 7.48 26.49 -16.14
N ASN A 167 8.35 26.80 -17.10
CA ASN A 167 9.53 25.98 -17.42
C ASN A 167 10.42 25.71 -16.20
N GLN A 168 10.45 26.62 -15.22
CA GLN A 168 11.19 26.42 -13.97
C GLN A 168 10.53 25.37 -13.06
N GLY A 169 9.19 25.41 -12.93
CA GLY A 169 8.45 24.41 -12.17
C GLY A 169 8.63 23.00 -12.74
N LYS A 170 8.62 22.86 -14.07
CA LYS A 170 8.91 21.58 -14.74
C LYS A 170 10.32 21.05 -14.40
N LYS A 171 11.34 21.92 -14.42
CA LYS A 171 12.72 21.53 -14.06
C LYS A 171 12.85 21.11 -12.60
N ASP A 172 12.17 21.79 -11.68
CA ASP A 172 12.26 21.45 -10.26
C ASP A 172 11.52 20.14 -9.93
N LEU A 173 10.40 19.87 -10.61
CA LEU A 173 9.73 18.56 -10.55
C LEU A 173 10.60 17.44 -11.13
N GLN A 174 11.30 17.68 -12.23
CA GLN A 174 12.24 16.70 -12.80
C GLN A 174 13.37 16.39 -11.81
N LYS A 175 14.01 17.41 -11.22
CA LYS A 175 15.03 17.22 -10.18
C LYS A 175 14.49 16.43 -8.99
N PHE A 176 13.29 16.74 -8.53
CA PHE A 176 12.64 16.02 -7.45
C PHE A 176 12.43 14.54 -7.81
N GLY A 177 11.89 14.26 -9.00
CA GLY A 177 11.71 12.90 -9.51
C GLY A 177 13.02 12.12 -9.60
N GLU A 178 14.10 12.76 -10.07
CA GLU A 178 15.44 12.14 -10.14
C GLU A 178 15.99 11.80 -8.76
N VAL A 179 15.91 12.72 -7.79
CA VAL A 179 16.37 12.49 -6.42
C VAL A 179 15.59 11.34 -5.79
N MET A 180 14.24 11.36 -5.92
CA MET A 180 13.39 10.30 -5.38
C MET A 180 13.69 8.94 -6.01
N LYS A 181 13.91 8.89 -7.33
CA LYS A 181 14.30 7.66 -8.04
C LYS A 181 15.59 7.08 -7.47
N ARG A 182 16.60 7.94 -7.21
CA ARG A 182 17.90 7.54 -6.66
C ARG A 182 17.86 7.05 -5.21
N MET A 183 16.80 7.36 -4.47
CA MET A 183 16.60 6.87 -3.10
C MET A 183 16.18 5.40 -3.04
N PHE A 184 15.56 4.87 -4.11
CA PHE A 184 15.00 3.53 -4.12
C PHE A 184 15.85 2.56 -4.95
N SER A 185 15.79 1.28 -4.60
CA SER A 185 16.40 0.20 -5.37
C SER A 185 15.63 -0.06 -6.65
N LEU A 186 16.37 -0.26 -7.75
CA LEU A 186 15.80 -0.54 -9.06
C LEU A 186 15.41 -2.03 -9.20
N TYR A 187 14.43 -2.27 -10.06
CA TYR A 187 14.00 -3.59 -10.47
C TYR A 187 14.87 -4.10 -11.61
N GLU A 188 15.49 -5.26 -11.42
CA GLU A 188 16.41 -5.90 -12.39
C GLU A 188 15.80 -7.15 -13.06
N GLY A 189 14.54 -7.48 -12.76
CA GLY A 189 13.88 -8.69 -13.28
C GLY A 189 14.24 -9.98 -12.52
N GLY A 190 13.71 -11.10 -13.00
CA GLY A 190 14.01 -12.44 -12.49
C GLY A 190 13.41 -12.73 -11.11
N ARG A 191 14.25 -13.11 -10.13
CA ARG A 191 13.82 -13.55 -8.79
C ARG A 191 13.14 -12.47 -7.96
N ASN A 192 13.31 -11.20 -8.34
CA ASN A 192 12.72 -10.06 -7.66
C ASN A 192 11.33 -9.69 -8.21
N GLY A 193 10.79 -10.48 -9.14
CA GLY A 193 9.48 -10.28 -9.75
C GLY A 193 8.33 -10.32 -8.76
N ASP A 194 7.24 -9.65 -9.13
CA ASP A 194 5.97 -9.76 -8.45
C ASP A 194 5.43 -11.19 -8.62
N ASN A 195 4.72 -11.71 -7.63
CA ASN A 195 4.09 -13.02 -7.75
C ASN A 195 2.79 -12.90 -8.54
N LEU A 196 2.81 -13.42 -9.78
CA LEU A 196 1.68 -13.36 -10.71
C LEU A 196 0.57 -14.37 -10.39
N THR A 197 0.79 -15.25 -9.40
CA THR A 197 -0.14 -16.34 -9.05
C THR A 197 -0.94 -16.09 -7.77
N GLU A 198 -0.87 -14.85 -7.24
CA GLU A 198 -1.58 -14.48 -6.02
C GLU A 198 -3.08 -14.35 -6.28
N ILE A 199 -3.87 -15.14 -5.54
CA ILE A 199 -5.33 -15.04 -5.51
C ILE A 199 -5.77 -14.56 -4.12
N PRO A 200 -6.84 -13.74 -4.03
CA PRO A 200 -7.39 -13.33 -2.76
C PRO A 200 -8.04 -14.52 -2.04
N THR A 201 -7.70 -14.72 -0.76
CA THR A 201 -8.23 -15.84 0.03
C THR A 201 -9.70 -15.61 0.43
N PRO A 202 -10.65 -16.42 -0.05
CA PRO A 202 -12.05 -16.26 0.33
C PRO A 202 -12.30 -16.76 1.76
N LYS A 203 -13.32 -16.21 2.44
CA LYS A 203 -13.62 -16.54 3.85
C LYS A 203 -13.83 -18.03 4.12
N LYS A 204 -14.43 -18.76 3.16
CA LYS A 204 -14.69 -20.20 3.30
C LYS A 204 -13.39 -21.01 3.41
N MET A 205 -12.29 -20.58 2.78
CA MET A 205 -10.99 -21.25 2.84
C MET A 205 -10.24 -21.05 4.17
N LEU A 206 -10.62 -20.03 4.96
CA LEU A 206 -9.97 -19.78 6.26
C LEU A 206 -10.38 -20.81 7.32
N GLN A 207 -11.47 -21.54 7.10
CA GLN A 207 -11.96 -22.57 8.01
C GLN A 207 -11.28 -23.91 7.72
N GLN A 208 -10.72 -24.54 8.75
CA GLN A 208 -10.17 -25.90 8.65
C GLN A 208 -11.31 -26.92 8.59
N ARG A 209 -11.26 -27.81 7.58
CA ARG A 209 -12.18 -28.93 7.42
C ARG A 209 -11.37 -30.21 7.26
N PHE A 210 -11.81 -31.26 7.94
CA PHE A 210 -11.21 -32.59 7.84
C PHE A 210 -12.28 -33.54 7.31
N LEU A 211 -11.95 -34.31 6.28
CA LEU A 211 -12.83 -35.30 5.67
C LEU A 211 -12.16 -36.67 5.82
N THR A 212 -12.90 -37.66 6.31
CA THR A 212 -12.47 -39.07 6.28
C THR A 212 -12.88 -39.66 4.94
N ILE A 213 -11.88 -40.08 4.15
CA ILE A 213 -12.06 -40.74 2.86
C ILE A 213 -11.51 -42.16 2.94
N ALA A 214 -11.92 -43.02 2.02
CA ALA A 214 -11.34 -44.36 1.91
C ALA A 214 -9.85 -44.25 1.55
N GLU A 215 -9.02 -45.14 2.09
CA GLU A 215 -7.56 -45.11 1.90
C GLU A 215 -7.12 -45.14 0.43
N SER A 216 -7.93 -45.77 -0.42
CA SER A 216 -7.69 -45.88 -1.87
C SER A 216 -8.25 -44.71 -2.69
N GLN A 217 -9.00 -43.78 -2.09
CA GLN A 217 -9.66 -42.69 -2.81
C GLN A 217 -8.69 -41.51 -3.02
N PRO A 218 -8.42 -41.10 -4.27
CA PRO A 218 -7.59 -39.92 -4.51
C PRO A 218 -8.36 -38.65 -4.12
N PHE A 219 -7.65 -37.66 -3.59
CA PHE A 219 -8.21 -36.37 -3.20
C PHE A 219 -7.39 -35.23 -3.77
N GLY A 220 -7.97 -34.51 -4.73
CA GLY A 220 -7.31 -33.41 -5.43
C GLY A 220 -7.82 -32.01 -5.08
N PRO A 221 -7.21 -30.95 -5.63
CA PRO A 221 -7.66 -29.57 -5.44
C PRO A 221 -9.09 -29.32 -5.93
N VAL A 222 -9.53 -30.03 -6.98
CA VAL A 222 -10.90 -29.93 -7.52
C VAL A 222 -11.92 -30.49 -6.54
N ASP A 223 -11.60 -31.60 -5.88
CA ASP A 223 -12.49 -32.21 -4.87
C ASP A 223 -12.55 -31.36 -3.60
N ALA A 224 -11.42 -30.78 -3.20
CA ALA A 224 -11.37 -29.81 -2.11
C ALA A 224 -12.23 -28.56 -2.40
N ALA A 225 -12.17 -28.04 -3.63
CA ALA A 225 -12.98 -26.90 -4.05
C ALA A 225 -14.49 -27.21 -3.98
N LYS A 226 -14.89 -28.41 -4.42
CA LYS A 226 -16.28 -28.90 -4.29
C LYS A 226 -16.74 -28.95 -2.83
N ILE A 227 -15.91 -29.46 -1.92
CA ILE A 227 -16.26 -29.51 -0.48
C ILE A 227 -16.41 -28.11 0.12
N LEU A 228 -15.65 -27.13 -0.37
CA LEU A 228 -15.72 -25.76 0.08
C LEU A 228 -16.82 -24.93 -0.61
N ASP A 229 -17.56 -25.52 -1.57
CA ASP A 229 -18.49 -24.83 -2.45
C ASP A 229 -17.83 -23.59 -3.10
N LEU A 230 -16.65 -23.81 -3.68
CA LEU A 230 -15.84 -22.81 -4.39
C LEU A 230 -15.38 -23.35 -5.74
N GLN A 231 -15.02 -22.43 -6.64
CA GLN A 231 -14.27 -22.79 -7.84
C GLN A 231 -12.82 -23.17 -7.49
N PRO A 232 -12.18 -24.03 -8.30
CA PRO A 232 -10.75 -24.33 -8.15
C PRO A 232 -9.87 -23.08 -8.26
N ALA A 233 -8.78 -23.05 -7.51
CA ALA A 233 -7.84 -21.91 -7.46
C ALA A 233 -7.31 -21.52 -8.86
N ALA A 234 -7.01 -22.51 -9.70
CA ALA A 234 -6.52 -22.28 -11.07
C ALA A 234 -7.54 -21.53 -11.93
N ASP A 235 -8.84 -21.83 -11.78
CA ASP A 235 -9.90 -21.19 -12.56
C ASP A 235 -10.17 -19.77 -12.03
N THR A 236 -10.13 -19.57 -10.71
CA THR A 236 -10.23 -18.22 -10.12
C THR A 236 -9.07 -17.31 -10.56
N LEU A 237 -7.86 -17.85 -10.68
CA LEU A 237 -6.71 -17.12 -11.20
C LEU A 237 -6.93 -16.75 -12.67
N LYS A 238 -7.38 -17.70 -13.50
CA LYS A 238 -7.71 -17.42 -14.91
C LYS A 238 -8.76 -16.32 -15.02
N GLU A 239 -9.80 -16.33 -14.19
CA GLU A 239 -10.84 -15.29 -14.18
C GLU A 239 -10.27 -13.90 -13.79
N LEU A 240 -9.38 -13.84 -12.80
CA LEU A 240 -8.73 -12.60 -12.37
C LEU A 240 -7.76 -12.06 -13.41
N THR A 241 -7.03 -12.96 -14.08
CA THR A 241 -6.08 -12.61 -15.12
C THR A 241 -6.81 -12.24 -16.41
N ARG A 242 -7.94 -12.89 -16.75
CA ARG A 242 -8.69 -12.68 -18.00
C ARG A 242 -8.96 -11.20 -18.25
N VAL A 243 -8.32 -10.68 -19.29
CA VAL A 243 -8.68 -9.37 -19.80
C VAL A 243 -9.88 -9.56 -20.70
N LYS A 244 -11.01 -9.04 -20.23
CA LYS A 244 -12.21 -8.93 -21.05
C LYS A 244 -11.86 -8.07 -22.27
N SER A 245 -11.95 -8.65 -23.46
CA SER A 245 -11.85 -7.90 -24.73
C SER A 245 -12.92 -6.80 -24.74
N GLN A 246 -12.74 -5.77 -25.58
CA GLN A 246 -13.78 -4.74 -25.74
C GLN A 246 -15.13 -5.38 -26.07
N GLU A 247 -15.15 -6.39 -26.92
CA GLU A 247 -16.35 -7.18 -27.24
C GLU A 247 -16.93 -7.92 -26.03
N GLU A 248 -16.12 -8.49 -25.13
CA GLU A 248 -16.61 -9.14 -23.91
C GLU A 248 -17.11 -8.12 -22.86
N ARG A 249 -16.49 -6.94 -22.78
CA ARG A 249 -16.97 -5.83 -21.94
C ARG A 249 -18.27 -5.26 -22.47
N GLU A 250 -18.34 -5.04 -23.78
CA GLU A 250 -19.55 -4.64 -24.48
C GLU A 250 -20.62 -5.72 -24.39
N GLN A 251 -20.27 -7.00 -24.41
CA GLN A 251 -21.21 -8.10 -24.21
C GLN A 251 -21.70 -8.21 -22.76
N GLU A 252 -20.86 -7.99 -21.75
CA GLU A 252 -21.29 -7.88 -20.34
C GLU A 252 -22.13 -6.62 -20.06
N GLU A 253 -21.80 -5.51 -20.71
CA GLU A 253 -22.65 -4.31 -20.72
C GLU A 253 -23.94 -4.58 -21.48
N SER A 254 -23.90 -5.40 -22.53
CA SER A 254 -25.08 -5.75 -23.34
C SER A 254 -26.00 -6.78 -22.68
N THR A 255 -25.47 -7.70 -21.90
CA THR A 255 -26.27 -8.61 -21.05
C THR A 255 -26.88 -7.85 -19.88
N LYS A 256 -26.32 -6.68 -19.54
CA LYS A 256 -26.94 -5.63 -18.73
C LYS A 256 -27.56 -4.51 -19.57
N ASN A 257 -28.01 -4.78 -20.80
CA ASN A 257 -28.82 -3.83 -21.57
C ASN A 257 -30.16 -3.63 -20.85
N GLN A 258 -30.13 -2.81 -19.80
CA GLN A 258 -31.32 -2.20 -19.27
C GLN A 258 -31.84 -1.31 -20.39
N ASN A 259 -33.10 -1.46 -20.76
CA ASN A 259 -33.72 -0.59 -21.75
C ASN A 259 -33.69 0.85 -21.20
N VAL A 260 -32.75 1.64 -21.71
CA VAL A 260 -32.59 3.05 -21.36
C VAL A 260 -33.30 3.88 -22.42
N ILE A 261 -34.26 4.70 -21.98
CA ILE A 261 -34.98 5.64 -22.83
C ILE A 261 -34.54 7.05 -22.42
N TYR A 262 -34.11 7.85 -23.39
CA TYR A 262 -33.82 9.27 -23.18
C TYR A 262 -35.04 10.11 -23.60
N GLY A 263 -35.38 11.12 -22.80
CA GLY A 263 -36.43 12.08 -23.15
C GLY A 263 -36.02 12.95 -24.35
N ARG A 264 -37.01 13.52 -25.07
CA ARG A 264 -36.75 14.49 -26.13
C ARG A 264 -36.26 15.81 -25.52
N GLU A 265 -35.09 16.26 -25.94
CA GLU A 265 -34.51 17.55 -25.54
C GLU A 265 -35.11 18.68 -26.40
N ARG A 266 -35.61 19.75 -25.78
CA ARG A 266 -36.09 20.96 -26.47
C ARG A 266 -35.09 22.10 -26.29
N GLU A 267 -35.08 23.03 -27.23
CA GLU A 267 -34.26 24.25 -27.12
C GLU A 267 -34.64 25.03 -25.84
N GLY A 268 -33.67 25.21 -24.94
CA GLY A 268 -33.86 25.85 -23.63
C GLY A 268 -33.86 24.90 -22.44
N ASP A 269 -33.90 23.58 -22.66
CA ASP A 269 -33.76 22.59 -21.59
C ASP A 269 -32.32 22.53 -21.07
N SER A 270 -32.15 22.45 -19.74
CA SER A 270 -30.83 22.37 -19.09
C SER A 270 -30.38 20.94 -18.79
N ASN A 271 -31.30 19.97 -18.80
CA ASN A 271 -31.05 18.60 -18.37
C ASN A 271 -31.77 17.60 -19.28
N VAL A 272 -31.11 16.47 -19.54
CA VAL A 272 -31.70 15.34 -20.27
C VAL A 272 -32.18 14.29 -19.27
N PHE A 273 -33.46 13.92 -19.35
CA PHE A 273 -34.04 12.87 -18.51
C PHE A 273 -33.68 11.49 -19.06
N LYS A 274 -33.04 10.67 -18.20
CA LYS A 274 -32.69 9.28 -18.48
C LYS A 274 -33.65 8.35 -17.72
N PHE A 275 -34.44 7.57 -18.45
CA PHE A 275 -35.33 6.55 -17.89
C PHE A 275 -34.69 5.18 -18.06
N ILE A 276 -34.69 4.38 -16.99
CA ILE A 276 -34.10 3.04 -16.98
C ILE A 276 -35.20 2.07 -16.61
N LEU A 277 -35.54 1.14 -17.50
CA LEU A 277 -36.54 0.11 -17.22
C LEU A 277 -35.99 -0.89 -16.20
N LYS A 278 -36.75 -1.11 -15.12
CA LYS A 278 -36.41 -2.03 -14.03
C LYS A 278 -37.66 -2.71 -13.51
N GLU A 279 -37.50 -3.89 -12.92
CA GLU A 279 -38.58 -4.65 -12.29
C GLU A 279 -39.08 -3.95 -11.02
N GLY A 280 -40.39 -3.99 -10.77
CA GLY A 280 -41.03 -3.23 -9.70
C GLY A 280 -40.53 -3.58 -8.29
N GLU A 281 -40.20 -4.85 -8.04
CA GLU A 281 -39.82 -5.34 -6.70
C GLU A 281 -38.46 -4.84 -6.21
N GLU A 282 -37.53 -4.56 -7.13
CA GLU A 282 -36.17 -4.10 -6.81
C GLU A 282 -36.01 -2.57 -6.89
N THR A 283 -37.08 -1.84 -7.22
CA THR A 283 -37.04 -0.39 -7.45
C THR A 283 -37.61 0.42 -6.29
N GLY A 284 -37.05 1.60 -6.07
CA GLY A 284 -37.47 2.54 -5.04
C GLY A 284 -36.77 2.35 -3.68
N TYR A 285 -36.97 3.32 -2.79
CA TYR A 285 -36.48 3.22 -1.42
C TYR A 285 -37.41 2.32 -0.61
N ARG A 286 -36.84 1.33 0.09
CA ARG A 286 -37.62 0.40 0.92
C ARG A 286 -38.34 1.15 2.05
N TYR A 287 -39.65 0.95 2.15
CA TYR A 287 -40.44 1.45 3.28
C TYR A 287 -40.00 0.78 4.59
N GLY A 288 -40.02 1.53 5.69
CA GLY A 288 -39.61 1.03 7.00
C GLY A 288 -38.10 0.82 7.19
N ALA A 289 -37.26 1.19 6.22
CA ALA A 289 -35.81 1.18 6.39
C ALA A 289 -35.40 2.15 7.52
N ALA A 290 -34.65 1.66 8.50
CA ALA A 290 -34.22 2.47 9.63
C ALA A 290 -33.22 3.56 9.19
N ARG A 291 -33.51 4.83 9.51
CA ARG A 291 -32.59 5.95 9.28
C ARG A 291 -31.30 5.74 10.08
N ARG A 292 -30.17 5.58 9.38
CA ARG A 292 -28.85 5.39 10.01
C ARG A 292 -28.09 6.69 10.26
N ASP A 293 -28.67 7.84 9.95
CA ASP A 293 -28.01 9.15 10.00
C ASP A 293 -27.45 9.50 11.38
N ARG A 294 -28.05 9.01 12.47
CA ARG A 294 -27.56 9.25 13.83
C ARG A 294 -26.53 8.22 14.30
N LYS A 295 -26.35 7.11 13.58
CA LYS A 295 -25.44 6.04 13.95
C LYS A 295 -24.00 6.36 13.50
N LYS A 296 -23.03 5.73 14.15
CA LYS A 296 -21.60 5.88 13.83
C LYS A 296 -21.24 5.17 12.52
N ASP A 297 -21.96 4.11 12.17
CA ASP A 297 -21.83 3.33 10.93
C ASP A 297 -22.65 3.92 9.77
N ARG A 298 -22.92 5.23 9.78
CA ARG A 298 -23.62 5.90 8.67
C ARG A 298 -22.85 5.75 7.37
N LYS A 299 -23.56 5.59 6.25
CA LYS A 299 -22.93 5.48 4.94
C LYS A 299 -22.56 6.88 4.43
N ILE A 300 -21.31 7.03 4.01
CA ILE A 300 -20.79 8.25 3.43
C ILE A 300 -20.25 7.91 2.05
N GLY A 301 -20.60 8.72 1.06
CA GLY A 301 -20.14 8.60 -0.31
C GLY A 301 -19.59 9.92 -0.84
N PHE A 302 -19.15 9.91 -2.09
CA PHE A 302 -18.67 11.10 -2.79
C PHE A 302 -19.43 11.25 -4.11
N ASP A 303 -19.81 12.48 -4.42
CA ASP A 303 -20.44 12.83 -5.71
C ASP A 303 -19.39 12.87 -6.84
N ARG A 304 -19.84 12.97 -8.10
CA ARG A 304 -18.98 13.07 -9.29
C ARG A 304 -18.00 14.23 -9.22
N SER A 305 -18.37 15.31 -8.53
CA SER A 305 -17.50 16.47 -8.28
C SER A 305 -16.58 16.30 -7.07
N GLY A 306 -16.58 15.13 -6.41
CA GLY A 306 -15.75 14.83 -5.23
C GLY A 306 -16.29 15.38 -3.91
N LYS A 307 -17.51 15.93 -3.87
CA LYS A 307 -18.13 16.44 -2.63
C LYS A 307 -18.63 15.27 -1.78
N MET A 308 -18.42 15.35 -0.47
CA MET A 308 -18.93 14.34 0.47
C MET A 308 -20.46 14.43 0.56
N VAL A 309 -21.14 13.30 0.41
CA VAL A 309 -22.60 13.18 0.48
C VAL A 309 -22.98 12.02 1.41
N TYR A 310 -24.04 12.20 2.19
CA TYR A 310 -24.61 11.11 3.00
C TYR A 310 -25.46 10.20 2.12
N LEU A 311 -25.13 8.91 2.10
CA LEU A 311 -25.87 7.92 1.31
C LEU A 311 -27.06 7.41 2.11
N VAL A 312 -28.24 7.42 1.49
CA VAL A 312 -29.50 6.93 2.05
C VAL A 312 -29.65 5.44 1.79
#